data_AF-B1KEU0-F1
#
_entry.id   AF-B1KEU0-F1
#
_cell.length_a   1.000
_cell.length_b   1.000
_cell.length_c   1.000
_cell.angle_alpha   90.00
_cell.angle_beta   90.00
_cell.angle_gamma   90.00
#
_symmetry.space_group_name_H-M   'P 1'
#
loop_
_entity.id
_entity.type
_entity.pdbx_description
1 polymer ?
#
loop_
_entity_poly.entity_id
_entity_poly.type
_entity_poly.pdbx_seq_one_letter_code
_entity_poly.pdbx_strand_id
1 'polypeptide(L)'
;MKNLFKTISVLLFVASSLFGASSVYAEGPKRVLIVMSSESAMGISGKLTGTWFEEVATPYYTLRKEGYEVVMASLEGGDAPIDLLSMQAPFTTPNTDKFLNDIVAMHALENTNKLSEINPDDFDALFFPGGYGLLWDLASDSMTIKMIEDFYAANKPIAMVCHAPAILRDAKKANGEPLVKGLTVTGFMNAEDDELDLSRHLLFSLEDMLKANGGNYKKTKKNWVAHIEIDGPLMTGQNPASAPVLAKALAKRLK
;
A
#
# COMPACT_ATOMS: atom_id res chain seq x y z
N MET A 1 -40.65 79.95 25.58
CA MET A 1 -40.72 78.84 24.62
C MET A 1 -39.31 78.49 24.15
N LYS A 2 -38.87 77.26 24.45
CA LYS A 2 -37.94 76.36 23.70
C LYS A 2 -36.54 76.89 23.34
N ASN A 3 -35.43 76.15 23.49
CA ASN A 3 -35.12 74.89 24.12
C ASN A 3 -33.59 74.83 24.24
N LEU A 4 -33.12 74.30 25.36
CA LEU A 4 -31.73 74.17 25.79
C LEU A 4 -31.04 73.03 25.01
N PHE A 5 -29.88 73.30 24.40
CA PHE A 5 -29.02 72.28 23.80
C PHE A 5 -28.49 71.33 24.88
N LYS A 6 -28.85 70.04 24.81
CA LYS A 6 -28.19 68.96 25.54
C LYS A 6 -27.38 68.11 24.56
N THR A 7 -26.06 68.19 24.70
CA THR A 7 -25.08 67.32 24.06
C THR A 7 -25.18 65.93 24.69
N ILE A 8 -25.47 64.89 23.90
CA ILE A 8 -25.38 63.49 24.31
C ILE A 8 -24.10 62.93 23.68
N SER A 9 -23.07 62.75 24.50
CA SER A 9 -21.90 61.96 24.14
C SER A 9 -22.25 60.48 24.32
N VAL A 10 -22.42 59.75 23.22
CA VAL A 10 -22.51 58.29 23.23
C VAL A 10 -21.09 57.75 23.21
N LEU A 11 -20.60 57.25 24.35
CA LEU A 11 -19.40 56.43 24.40
C LEU A 11 -19.73 55.05 23.82
N LEU A 12 -19.23 54.76 22.62
CA LEU A 12 -19.26 53.41 22.05
C LEU A 12 -18.08 52.62 22.63
N PHE A 13 -18.35 51.71 23.56
CA PHE A 13 -17.39 50.69 23.98
C PHE A 13 -17.34 49.60 22.89
N VAL A 14 -16.32 49.64 22.03
CA VAL A 14 -16.01 48.53 21.12
C VAL A 14 -15.17 47.54 21.92
N ALA A 15 -15.82 46.52 22.49
CA ALA A 15 -15.13 45.36 23.01
C ALA A 15 -14.57 44.56 21.81
N SER A 16 -13.27 44.69 21.57
CA SER A 16 -12.54 43.86 20.63
C SER A 16 -12.41 42.44 21.19
N SER A 17 -13.38 41.58 20.89
CA SER A 17 -13.22 40.15 21.04
C SER A 17 -12.28 39.65 19.94
N LEU A 18 -11.02 39.43 20.32
CA LEU A 18 -10.07 38.62 19.57
C LEU A 18 -10.59 37.17 19.54
N PHE A 19 -11.51 36.88 18.61
CA PHE A 19 -11.71 35.51 18.16
C PHE A 19 -10.48 35.12 17.36
N GLY A 20 -9.60 34.33 17.97
CA GLY A 20 -8.58 33.60 17.25
C GLY A 20 -9.26 32.66 16.26
N ALA A 21 -9.27 33.03 14.99
CA ALA A 21 -9.58 32.12 13.91
C ALA A 21 -8.41 31.15 13.78
N SER A 22 -8.42 30.08 14.56
CA SER A 22 -7.71 28.86 14.17
C SER A 22 -8.35 28.42 12.86
N SER A 23 -7.63 28.57 11.76
CA SER A 23 -8.02 28.00 10.48
C SER A 23 -8.07 26.48 10.66
N VAL A 24 -9.27 25.95 10.89
CA VAL A 24 -9.55 24.54 10.66
C VAL A 24 -9.56 24.37 9.15
N TYR A 25 -8.37 24.30 8.55
CA TYR A 25 -8.27 23.60 7.28
C TYR A 25 -8.67 22.18 7.61
N ALA A 26 -9.78 21.71 7.04
CA ALA A 26 -10.06 20.29 7.05
C ALA A 26 -8.83 19.62 6.45
N GLU A 27 -8.14 18.76 7.23
CA GLU A 27 -7.11 17.90 6.66
C GLU A 27 -7.74 17.19 5.46
N GLY A 28 -7.05 17.24 4.31
CA GLY A 28 -7.49 16.58 3.09
C GLY A 28 -7.74 15.09 3.33
N PRO A 29 -8.37 14.39 2.37
CA PRO A 29 -8.54 12.94 2.50
C PRO A 29 -7.17 12.29 2.72
N LYS A 30 -7.07 11.37 3.69
CA LYS A 30 -5.84 10.58 3.87
C LYS A 30 -5.51 9.84 2.58
N ARG A 31 -4.23 9.76 2.26
CA ARG A 31 -3.73 9.31 0.96
C ARG A 31 -3.00 7.98 1.11
N VAL A 32 -3.30 7.02 0.25
CA VAL A 32 -2.64 5.71 0.19
C VAL A 32 -1.93 5.55 -1.14
N LEU A 33 -0.64 5.20 -1.07
CA LEU A 33 0.15 4.89 -2.25
C LEU A 33 0.13 3.37 -2.51
N ILE A 34 -0.42 2.97 -3.65
CA ILE A 34 -0.27 1.60 -4.17
C ILE A 34 0.99 1.56 -5.04
N VAL A 35 1.97 0.74 -4.65
CA VAL A 35 3.28 0.64 -5.34
C VAL A 35 3.40 -0.70 -6.03
N MET A 36 3.55 -0.69 -7.35
CA MET A 36 3.55 -1.87 -8.21
C MET A 36 4.89 -2.09 -8.89
N SER A 37 5.11 -3.31 -9.37
CA SER A 37 6.27 -3.65 -10.18
C SER A 37 6.12 -3.06 -11.59
N SER A 38 7.24 -2.76 -12.23
CA SER A 38 7.35 -2.45 -13.66
C SER A 38 7.93 -3.64 -14.46
N GLU A 39 8.27 -4.76 -13.79
CA GLU A 39 8.81 -5.96 -14.43
C GLU A 39 7.70 -6.89 -14.95
N SER A 40 7.83 -7.30 -16.21
CA SER A 40 6.87 -8.18 -16.90
C SER A 40 7.44 -9.55 -17.25
N ALA A 41 8.74 -9.77 -17.02
CA ALA A 41 9.42 -11.03 -17.27
C ALA A 41 9.86 -11.71 -15.96
N MET A 42 9.67 -13.02 -15.89
CA MET A 42 10.11 -13.85 -14.77
C MET A 42 11.57 -14.27 -14.99
N GLY A 43 12.47 -13.29 -15.03
CA GLY A 43 13.90 -13.47 -15.24
C GLY A 43 14.23 -14.25 -16.51
N ILE A 44 15.14 -15.22 -16.41
CA ILE A 44 15.60 -16.04 -17.55
C ILE A 44 14.68 -17.22 -17.89
N SER A 45 13.53 -17.36 -17.21
CA SER A 45 12.62 -18.51 -17.43
C SER A 45 11.87 -18.43 -18.76
N GLY A 46 11.81 -17.25 -19.38
CA GLY A 46 10.98 -16.98 -20.56
C GLY A 46 9.48 -16.87 -20.25
N LYS A 47 9.06 -16.98 -18.98
CA LYS A 47 7.67 -16.74 -18.56
C LYS A 47 7.42 -15.24 -18.35
N LEU A 48 6.19 -14.81 -18.60
CA LEU A 48 5.73 -13.46 -18.28
C LEU A 48 5.14 -13.44 -16.86
N THR A 49 5.14 -12.25 -16.25
CA THR A 49 4.52 -11.96 -14.97
C THR A 49 4.16 -10.48 -14.88
N GLY A 50 3.85 -10.02 -13.67
CA GLY A 50 3.58 -8.64 -13.33
C GLY A 50 3.07 -8.57 -11.90
N THR A 51 2.29 -7.55 -11.61
CA THR A 51 1.53 -7.42 -10.37
C THR A 51 0.25 -8.27 -10.44
N TRP A 52 -0.15 -8.88 -9.32
CA TRP A 52 -1.36 -9.70 -9.27
C TRP A 52 -2.63 -8.84 -9.25
N PHE A 53 -3.56 -9.07 -10.18
CA PHE A 53 -4.63 -8.09 -10.47
C PHE A 53 -5.62 -7.87 -9.32
N GLU A 54 -6.10 -8.94 -8.68
CA GLU A 54 -7.02 -8.85 -7.54
C GLU A 54 -6.41 -8.05 -6.37
N GLU A 55 -5.08 -8.09 -6.22
CA GLU A 55 -4.34 -7.39 -5.18
C GLU A 55 -4.19 -5.89 -5.48
N VAL A 56 -4.54 -5.45 -6.69
CA VAL A 56 -4.69 -4.03 -7.06
C VAL A 56 -6.16 -3.63 -6.98
N ALA A 57 -7.03 -4.38 -7.68
CA ALA A 57 -8.42 -4.00 -7.89
C ALA A 57 -9.21 -3.90 -6.59
N THR A 58 -9.10 -4.90 -5.71
CA THR A 58 -9.85 -4.90 -4.46
C THR A 58 -9.36 -3.83 -3.48
N PRO A 59 -8.05 -3.66 -3.22
CA PRO A 59 -7.57 -2.58 -2.37
C PRO A 59 -7.93 -1.19 -2.90
N TYR A 60 -7.83 -0.96 -4.22
CA TYR A 60 -8.24 0.30 -4.85
C TYR A 60 -9.69 0.67 -4.50
N TYR A 61 -10.65 -0.24 -4.73
CA TYR A 61 -12.05 0.04 -4.44
C TYR A 61 -12.37 0.08 -2.95
N THR A 62 -11.73 -0.77 -2.15
CA THR A 62 -11.96 -0.84 -0.70
C THR A 62 -11.54 0.46 -0.03
N LEU A 63 -10.36 0.98 -0.35
CA LEU A 63 -9.83 2.21 0.24
C LEU A 63 -10.61 3.44 -0.22
N ARG A 64 -10.91 3.55 -1.53
CA ARG A 64 -11.71 4.67 -2.06
C ARG A 64 -13.12 4.72 -1.47
N LYS A 65 -13.74 3.56 -1.21
CA LYS A 65 -15.06 3.50 -0.56
C LYS A 65 -15.04 4.09 0.85
N GLU A 66 -13.91 4.01 1.55
CA GLU A 66 -13.73 4.56 2.89
C GLU A 66 -13.31 6.04 2.88
N GLY A 67 -13.24 6.67 1.70
CA GLY A 67 -12.96 8.10 1.54
C GLY A 67 -11.47 8.45 1.37
N TYR A 68 -10.60 7.45 1.23
CA TYR A 68 -9.17 7.68 0.99
C TYR A 68 -8.88 8.01 -0.46
N GLU A 69 -7.92 8.92 -0.67
CA GLU A 69 -7.31 9.11 -1.98
C GLU A 69 -6.35 7.94 -2.24
N VAL A 70 -6.49 7.27 -3.38
CA VAL A 70 -5.62 6.16 -3.76
C VAL A 70 -4.84 6.58 -4.99
N VAL A 71 -3.52 6.63 -4.86
CA VAL A 71 -2.58 6.94 -5.94
C VAL A 71 -1.84 5.67 -6.30
N MET A 72 -1.67 5.42 -7.61
CA MET A 72 -0.88 4.30 -8.09
C MET A 72 0.47 4.80 -8.60
N ALA A 73 1.51 4.04 -8.26
CA ALA A 73 2.86 4.22 -8.75
C ALA A 73 3.48 2.89 -9.13
N SER A 74 4.41 2.93 -10.08
CA SER A 74 5.30 1.82 -10.37
C SER A 74 6.73 2.34 -10.47
N LEU A 75 7.71 1.45 -10.45
CA LEU A 75 9.11 1.85 -10.40
C LEU A 75 9.50 2.77 -11.58
N GLU A 76 9.06 2.42 -12.79
CA GLU A 76 9.31 3.20 -14.01
C GLU A 76 8.19 4.17 -14.38
N GLY A 77 7.02 4.07 -13.74
CA GLY A 77 5.81 4.80 -14.13
C GLY A 77 5.19 4.25 -15.42
N GLY A 78 4.08 4.85 -15.86
CA GLY A 78 3.36 4.42 -17.05
C GLY A 78 2.54 3.13 -16.82
N ASP A 79 2.50 2.27 -17.84
CA ASP A 79 1.69 1.05 -17.83
C ASP A 79 2.34 -0.04 -16.98
N ALA A 80 1.80 -0.27 -15.78
CA ALA A 80 2.33 -1.27 -14.87
C ALA A 80 1.82 -2.67 -15.26
N PRO A 81 2.71 -3.64 -15.53
CA PRO A 81 2.32 -4.95 -16.01
C PRO A 81 1.48 -5.70 -14.98
N ILE A 82 0.37 -6.28 -15.45
CA ILE A 82 -0.46 -7.22 -14.69
C ILE A 82 -0.14 -8.64 -15.11
N ASP A 83 -0.02 -9.54 -14.14
CA ASP A 83 0.19 -10.96 -14.40
C ASP A 83 -1.06 -11.55 -15.10
N LEU A 84 -0.89 -12.04 -16.32
CA LEU A 84 -1.98 -12.60 -17.13
C LEU A 84 -2.66 -13.82 -16.50
N LEU A 85 -1.97 -14.56 -15.62
CA LEU A 85 -2.61 -15.65 -14.87
C LEU A 85 -3.67 -15.12 -13.92
N SER A 86 -3.42 -13.96 -13.29
CA SER A 86 -4.34 -13.33 -12.34
C SER A 86 -5.62 -12.77 -13.00
N MET A 87 -5.63 -12.68 -14.34
CA MET A 87 -6.78 -12.25 -15.14
C MET A 87 -7.66 -13.41 -15.64
N GLN A 88 -7.33 -14.66 -15.26
CA GLN A 88 -8.04 -15.86 -15.71
C GLN A 88 -8.80 -16.51 -14.56
N ALA A 89 -9.87 -17.23 -14.89
CA ALA A 89 -10.56 -18.06 -13.90
C ALA A 89 -9.59 -19.12 -13.33
N PRO A 90 -9.63 -19.41 -12.01
CA PRO A 90 -10.60 -18.94 -11.02
C PRO A 90 -10.18 -17.67 -10.26
N PHE A 91 -9.17 -16.92 -10.72
CA PHE A 91 -8.57 -15.80 -10.00
C PHE A 91 -9.28 -14.45 -10.18
N THR A 92 -10.18 -14.34 -11.17
CA THR A 92 -11.02 -13.17 -11.40
C THR A 92 -12.10 -13.03 -10.31
N THR A 93 -12.38 -11.78 -9.93
CA THR A 93 -13.39 -11.42 -8.94
C THR A 93 -14.32 -10.32 -9.48
N PRO A 94 -15.44 -10.03 -8.81
CA PRO A 94 -16.27 -8.88 -9.19
C PRO A 94 -15.53 -7.54 -9.20
N ASN A 95 -14.47 -7.39 -8.39
CA ASN A 95 -13.66 -6.17 -8.40
C ASN A 95 -12.72 -6.11 -9.59
N THR A 96 -12.10 -7.23 -10.00
CA THR A 96 -11.30 -7.25 -11.24
C THR A 96 -12.17 -7.00 -12.47
N ASP A 97 -13.36 -7.60 -12.52
CA ASP A 97 -14.31 -7.38 -13.62
C ASP A 97 -14.77 -5.92 -13.68
N LYS A 98 -15.07 -5.33 -12.52
CA LYS A 98 -15.40 -3.91 -12.41
C LYS A 98 -14.23 -3.03 -12.86
N PHE A 99 -13.01 -3.34 -12.42
CA PHE A 99 -11.81 -2.57 -12.74
C PHE A 99 -11.59 -2.50 -14.25
N LEU A 100 -11.71 -3.63 -14.96
CA LEU A 100 -11.60 -3.69 -16.42
C LEU A 100 -12.62 -2.83 -17.17
N ASN A 101 -13.76 -2.53 -16.55
CA ASN A 101 -14.83 -1.71 -17.15
C ASN A 101 -14.84 -0.27 -16.59
N ASP A 102 -13.90 0.09 -15.72
CA ASP A 102 -13.79 1.41 -15.10
C ASP A 102 -12.65 2.19 -15.74
N ILE A 103 -13.00 3.10 -16.66
CA ILE A 103 -12.04 3.89 -17.44
C ILE A 103 -11.10 4.69 -16.51
N VAL A 104 -11.57 5.15 -15.36
CA VAL A 104 -10.72 5.91 -14.42
C VAL A 104 -9.71 5.00 -13.72
N ALA A 105 -10.14 3.79 -13.34
CA ALA A 105 -9.27 2.81 -12.72
C ALA A 105 -8.21 2.29 -13.71
N MET A 106 -8.63 1.94 -14.93
CA MET A 106 -7.72 1.53 -16.01
C MET A 106 -6.73 2.63 -16.35
N HIS A 107 -7.19 3.89 -16.49
CA HIS A 107 -6.28 5.00 -16.76
C HIS A 107 -5.23 5.17 -15.65
N ALA A 108 -5.61 5.01 -14.38
CA ALA A 108 -4.68 5.09 -13.26
C ALA A 108 -3.63 3.95 -13.26
N LEU A 109 -4.02 2.76 -13.72
CA LEU A 109 -3.12 1.59 -13.87
C LEU A 109 -2.18 1.74 -15.08
N GLU A 110 -2.68 2.25 -16.20
CA GLU A 110 -1.93 2.46 -17.45
C GLU A 110 -1.01 3.70 -17.38
N ASN A 111 -1.24 4.60 -16.42
CA ASN A 111 -0.53 5.88 -16.28
C ASN A 111 -0.07 6.07 -14.84
N THR A 112 0.59 5.05 -14.28
CA THR A 112 1.14 5.13 -12.93
C THR A 112 2.19 6.24 -12.82
N ASN A 113 2.24 6.88 -11.66
CA ASN A 113 3.32 7.80 -11.37
C ASN A 113 4.63 7.03 -11.30
N LYS A 114 5.72 7.64 -11.79
CA LYS A 114 7.04 7.07 -11.57
C LYS A 114 7.41 7.21 -10.10
N LEU A 115 7.81 6.11 -9.46
CA LEU A 115 8.08 6.11 -8.02
C LEU A 115 9.14 7.15 -7.62
N SER A 116 10.14 7.38 -8.47
CA SER A 116 11.19 8.38 -8.24
C SER A 116 10.72 9.84 -8.25
N GLU A 117 9.50 10.10 -8.71
CA GLU A 117 8.90 11.44 -8.77
C GLU A 117 7.91 11.69 -7.64
N ILE A 118 7.67 10.67 -6.79
CA ILE A 118 6.78 10.77 -5.65
C ILE A 118 7.52 11.28 -4.41
N ASN A 119 6.87 12.20 -3.69
CA ASN A 119 7.23 12.51 -2.31
C ASN A 119 6.51 11.56 -1.33
N PRO A 120 7.21 10.65 -0.63
CA PRO A 120 6.57 9.70 0.28
C PRO A 120 5.89 10.35 1.50
N ASP A 121 6.28 11.58 1.85
CA ASP A 121 5.68 12.32 2.96
C ASP A 121 4.23 12.74 2.68
N ASP A 122 3.82 12.77 1.41
CA ASP A 122 2.47 13.14 1.02
C ASP A 122 1.44 12.01 1.23
N PHE A 123 1.87 10.84 1.74
CA PHE A 123 1.02 9.65 1.90
C PHE A 123 0.93 9.21 3.35
N ASP A 124 -0.23 8.75 3.78
CA ASP A 124 -0.45 8.24 5.13
C ASP A 124 -0.11 6.75 5.27
N ALA A 125 -0.19 6.00 4.16
CA ALA A 125 0.13 4.58 4.13
C ALA A 125 0.64 4.11 2.77
N LEU A 126 1.33 2.97 2.80
CA LEU A 126 1.75 2.23 1.62
C LEU A 126 0.93 0.93 1.50
N PHE A 127 0.63 0.55 0.27
CA PHE A 127 0.08 -0.77 -0.06
C PHE A 127 0.86 -1.38 -1.22
N PHE A 128 1.47 -2.54 -0.99
CA PHE A 128 2.21 -3.30 -1.98
C PHE A 128 1.42 -4.56 -2.36
N PRO A 129 0.80 -4.60 -3.55
CA PRO A 129 0.35 -5.85 -4.14
C PRO A 129 1.55 -6.74 -4.47
N GLY A 130 1.32 -8.05 -4.46
CA GLY A 130 2.27 -9.07 -4.88
C GLY A 130 2.24 -9.29 -6.39
N GLY A 131 2.38 -10.56 -6.79
CA GLY A 131 2.85 -10.94 -8.12
C GLY A 131 4.37 -11.11 -8.14
N TYR A 132 4.91 -11.71 -9.19
CA TYR A 132 6.32 -12.13 -9.18
C TYR A 132 7.29 -11.06 -9.69
N GLY A 133 6.82 -10.07 -10.46
CA GLY A 133 7.68 -9.01 -11.05
C GLY A 133 8.54 -8.30 -9.99
N LEU A 134 7.94 -8.03 -8.83
CA LEU A 134 8.58 -7.34 -7.69
C LEU A 134 9.90 -7.97 -7.21
N LEU A 135 10.10 -9.27 -7.48
CA LEU A 135 11.31 -9.98 -7.08
C LEU A 135 12.55 -9.45 -7.83
N TRP A 136 12.36 -8.95 -9.06
CA TRP A 136 13.45 -8.47 -9.92
C TRP A 136 13.66 -6.96 -9.84
N ASP A 137 12.64 -6.19 -9.48
CA ASP A 137 12.75 -4.73 -9.40
C ASP A 137 12.65 -4.24 -7.95
N LEU A 138 11.45 -4.14 -7.38
CA LEU A 138 11.18 -3.52 -6.08
C LEU A 138 11.99 -4.14 -4.93
N ALA A 139 12.21 -5.45 -4.93
CA ALA A 139 13.00 -6.13 -3.90
C ALA A 139 14.50 -5.79 -3.91
N SER A 140 14.98 -5.11 -4.95
CA SER A 140 16.35 -4.63 -5.07
C SER A 140 16.47 -3.10 -5.20
N ASP A 141 15.34 -2.40 -5.28
CA ASP A 141 15.32 -0.95 -5.42
C ASP A 141 15.54 -0.24 -4.08
N SER A 142 16.65 0.52 -4.01
CA SER A 142 17.05 1.23 -2.81
C SER A 142 16.05 2.31 -2.36
N MET A 143 15.32 2.92 -3.29
CA MET A 143 14.33 3.94 -2.95
C MET A 143 13.10 3.33 -2.29
N THR A 144 12.60 2.23 -2.86
CA THR A 144 11.50 1.43 -2.30
C THR A 144 11.85 0.93 -0.91
N ILE A 145 13.03 0.35 -0.73
CA ILE A 145 13.51 -0.14 0.56
C ILE A 145 13.55 1.02 1.57
N LYS A 146 14.18 2.15 1.21
CA LYS A 146 14.27 3.32 2.08
C LYS A 146 12.89 3.86 2.48
N MET A 147 11.96 3.94 1.53
CA MET A 147 10.59 4.40 1.78
C MET A 147 9.87 3.51 2.80
N ILE A 148 10.05 2.18 2.73
CA ILE A 148 9.51 1.23 3.71
C ILE A 148 10.14 1.45 5.08
N GLU A 149 11.46 1.61 5.15
CA GLU A 149 12.17 1.85 6.41
C GLU A 149 11.71 3.15 7.08
N ASP A 150 11.56 4.22 6.30
CA ASP A 150 11.11 5.53 6.78
C ASP A 150 9.66 5.47 7.29
N PHE A 151 8.75 4.80 6.56
CA PHE A 151 7.37 4.60 7.02
C PHE A 151 7.30 3.78 8.30
N TYR A 152 8.10 2.73 8.39
CA TYR A 152 8.16 1.89 9.57
C TYR A 152 8.66 2.69 10.78
N ALA A 153 9.73 3.47 10.62
CA ALA A 153 10.28 4.33 11.66
C ALA A 153 9.30 5.43 12.10
N ALA A 154 8.49 5.96 11.17
CA ALA A 154 7.43 6.93 11.43
C ALA A 154 6.13 6.30 11.98
N ASN A 155 6.09 4.98 12.19
CA ASN A 155 4.89 4.23 12.60
C ASN A 155 3.68 4.44 11.65
N LYS A 156 3.96 4.67 10.37
CA LYS A 156 2.96 4.79 9.29
C LYS A 156 2.66 3.40 8.73
N PRO A 157 1.38 3.06 8.46
CA PRO A 157 1.02 1.72 8.02
C PRO A 157 1.65 1.33 6.67
N ILE A 158 2.16 0.10 6.60
CA ILE A 158 2.70 -0.54 5.40
C ILE A 158 1.98 -1.87 5.22
N ALA A 159 1.12 -1.96 4.21
CA ALA A 159 0.41 -3.19 3.87
C ALA A 159 1.10 -3.90 2.70
N MET A 160 1.37 -5.20 2.82
CA MET A 160 2.01 -6.01 1.78
C MET A 160 1.30 -7.36 1.66
N VAL A 161 0.98 -7.82 0.46
CA VAL A 161 0.27 -9.09 0.26
C VAL A 161 1.01 -10.01 -0.71
N CYS A 162 0.82 -11.33 -0.55
CA CYS A 162 1.35 -12.35 -1.44
C CYS A 162 2.88 -12.33 -1.47
N HIS A 163 3.49 -12.06 -2.63
CA HIS A 163 4.95 -11.96 -2.75
C HIS A 163 5.53 -10.62 -2.29
N ALA A 164 4.72 -9.57 -2.08
CA ALA A 164 5.22 -8.24 -1.73
C ALA A 164 6.13 -8.17 -0.49
N PRO A 165 5.94 -8.98 0.57
CA PRO A 165 6.88 -9.01 1.69
C PRO A 165 8.31 -9.44 1.30
N ALA A 166 8.53 -9.93 0.08
CA ALA A 166 9.88 -10.19 -0.46
C ALA A 166 10.74 -8.92 -0.54
N ILE A 167 10.13 -7.74 -0.66
CA ILE A 167 10.83 -6.44 -0.65
C ILE A 167 11.55 -6.21 0.69
N LEU A 168 11.09 -6.86 1.76
CA LEU A 168 11.71 -6.78 3.09
C LEU A 168 13.02 -7.57 3.20
N ARG A 169 13.51 -8.20 2.12
CA ARG A 169 14.77 -8.95 2.10
C ARG A 169 15.93 -8.12 2.65
N ASP A 170 16.05 -6.89 2.16
CA ASP A 170 17.18 -6.01 2.48
C ASP A 170 16.79 -4.81 3.35
N ALA A 171 15.51 -4.68 3.70
CA ALA A 171 15.02 -3.63 4.59
C ALA A 171 15.50 -3.84 6.03
N LYS A 172 15.90 -2.74 6.68
CA LYS A 172 16.51 -2.73 8.01
C LYS A 172 15.82 -1.75 8.96
N LYS A 173 15.93 -2.05 10.25
CA LYS A 173 15.62 -1.09 11.31
C LYS A 173 16.77 -0.09 11.45
N ALA A 174 16.54 1.00 12.18
CA ALA A 174 17.56 2.01 12.48
C ALA A 174 18.81 1.44 13.19
N ASN A 175 18.69 0.30 13.90
CA ASN A 175 19.81 -0.38 14.54
C ASN A 175 20.61 -1.30 13.58
N GLY A 176 20.25 -1.35 12.28
CA GLY A 176 20.89 -2.16 11.26
C GLY A 176 20.44 -3.62 11.17
N GLU A 177 19.57 -4.08 12.07
CA GLU A 177 18.99 -5.42 11.99
C GLU A 177 17.92 -5.51 10.89
N PRO A 178 17.67 -6.71 10.31
CA PRO A 178 16.56 -6.89 9.37
C PRO A 178 15.25 -6.36 9.95
N LEU A 179 14.46 -5.67 9.13
CA LEU A 179 13.22 -5.02 9.55
C LEU A 179 12.25 -6.02 10.19
N VAL A 180 12.12 -7.20 9.57
CA VAL A 180 11.22 -8.26 10.03
C VAL A 180 11.69 -9.00 11.29
N LYS A 181 12.92 -8.77 11.77
CA LYS A 181 13.47 -9.51 12.91
C LYS A 181 12.60 -9.33 14.15
N GLY A 182 12.06 -10.43 14.66
CA GLY A 182 11.18 -10.47 15.83
C GLY A 182 9.73 -10.04 15.58
N LEU A 183 9.38 -9.61 14.36
CA LEU A 183 8.00 -9.28 13.99
C LEU A 183 7.24 -10.53 13.53
N THR A 184 5.94 -10.55 13.77
CA THR A 184 5.03 -11.55 13.22
C THR A 184 4.60 -11.15 11.82
N VAL A 185 4.88 -12.01 10.84
CA VAL A 185 4.66 -11.73 9.42
C VAL A 185 4.06 -12.95 8.73
N THR A 186 3.39 -12.72 7.60
CA THR A 186 2.99 -13.75 6.64
C THR A 186 3.33 -13.28 5.22
N GLY A 187 3.04 -14.11 4.23
CA GLY A 187 3.34 -13.90 2.82
C GLY A 187 3.15 -15.21 2.07
N PHE A 188 3.29 -15.20 0.75
CA PHE A 188 3.03 -16.39 -0.07
C PHE A 188 3.86 -17.60 0.39
N MET A 189 3.22 -18.75 0.48
CA MET A 189 3.85 -19.97 1.00
C MET A 189 4.69 -20.65 -0.07
N ASN A 190 5.78 -21.32 0.35
CA ASN A 190 6.53 -22.20 -0.56
C ASN A 190 5.63 -23.27 -1.19
N ALA A 191 4.67 -23.80 -0.43
CA ALA A 191 3.71 -24.80 -0.93
C ALA A 191 2.72 -24.23 -1.97
N GLU A 192 2.47 -22.92 -1.98
CA GLU A 192 1.67 -22.26 -3.01
C GLU A 192 2.52 -22.03 -4.27
N ASP A 193 3.79 -21.65 -4.12
CA ASP A 193 4.75 -21.53 -5.24
C ASP A 193 5.01 -22.87 -5.94
N ASP A 194 5.08 -23.97 -5.17
CA ASP A 194 5.23 -25.33 -5.70
C ASP A 194 3.99 -25.79 -6.47
N GLU A 195 2.78 -25.41 -6.03
CA GLU A 195 1.52 -25.73 -6.73
C GLU A 195 1.44 -25.06 -8.11
N LEU A 196 2.05 -23.89 -8.26
CA LEU A 196 2.14 -23.17 -9.54
C LEU A 196 3.33 -23.61 -10.42
N ASP A 197 4.17 -24.54 -9.95
CA ASP A 197 5.42 -24.94 -10.62
C ASP A 197 6.34 -23.74 -10.91
N LEU A 198 6.38 -22.78 -9.98
CA LEU A 198 7.15 -21.53 -10.10
C LEU A 198 8.37 -21.47 -9.17
N SER A 199 8.42 -22.28 -8.11
CA SER A 199 9.48 -22.22 -7.09
C SER A 199 10.89 -22.28 -7.67
N ARG A 200 11.14 -23.10 -8.70
CA ARG A 200 12.45 -23.21 -9.38
C ARG A 200 12.85 -22.02 -10.27
N HIS A 201 11.92 -21.09 -10.51
CA HIS A 201 12.12 -19.92 -11.37
C HIS A 201 12.38 -18.64 -10.57
N LEU A 202 12.21 -18.69 -9.24
CA LEU A 202 12.35 -17.54 -8.37
C LEU A 202 13.81 -17.26 -8.01
N LEU A 203 14.14 -15.99 -7.78
CA LEU A 203 15.46 -15.58 -7.31
C LEU A 203 15.76 -16.09 -5.89
N PHE A 204 14.73 -16.19 -5.06
CA PHE A 204 14.77 -16.70 -3.69
C PHE A 204 13.37 -17.08 -3.22
N SER A 205 13.27 -17.95 -2.21
CA SER A 205 12.01 -18.25 -1.52
C SER A 205 11.63 -17.12 -0.57
N LEU A 206 10.40 -16.61 -0.67
CA LEU A 206 9.86 -15.62 0.26
C LEU A 206 9.79 -16.16 1.69
N GLU A 207 9.15 -17.31 1.88
CA GLU A 207 8.93 -17.90 3.20
C GLU A 207 10.26 -18.15 3.93
N ASP A 208 11.25 -18.70 3.21
CA ASP A 208 12.55 -18.99 3.80
C ASP A 208 13.36 -17.72 4.06
N MET A 209 13.28 -16.73 3.18
CA MET A 209 13.90 -15.42 3.39
C MET A 209 13.35 -14.74 4.65
N LEU A 210 12.02 -14.69 4.84
CA LEU A 210 11.41 -14.05 6.01
C LEU A 210 11.86 -14.72 7.30
N LYS A 211 11.93 -16.06 7.33
CA LYS A 211 12.44 -16.82 8.48
C LYS A 211 13.92 -16.56 8.72
N ALA A 212 14.73 -16.57 7.67
CA ALA A 212 16.18 -16.33 7.76
C ALA A 212 16.49 -14.92 8.30
N ASN A 213 15.67 -13.92 7.95
CA ASN A 213 15.73 -12.57 8.50
C ASN A 213 15.15 -12.44 9.92
N GLY A 214 14.74 -13.56 10.55
CA GLY A 214 14.27 -13.61 11.93
C GLY A 214 12.81 -13.21 12.10
N GLY A 215 12.01 -13.20 11.04
CA GLY A 215 10.57 -13.01 11.09
C GLY A 215 9.87 -14.24 11.68
N ASN A 216 8.88 -14.00 12.55
CA ASN A 216 8.01 -15.03 13.09
C ASN A 216 6.93 -15.37 12.06
N TYR A 217 7.33 -16.08 10.99
CA TYR A 217 6.45 -16.38 9.86
C TYR A 217 5.24 -17.26 10.27
N LYS A 218 4.04 -16.78 9.99
CA LYS A 218 2.76 -17.47 10.19
C LYS A 218 2.11 -17.78 8.85
N LYS A 219 1.42 -18.91 8.80
CA LYS A 219 0.71 -19.37 7.61
C LYS A 219 -0.48 -20.23 7.95
N THR A 220 -1.42 -20.28 7.02
CA THR A 220 -2.53 -21.23 7.04
C THR A 220 -2.05 -22.66 6.80
N LYS A 221 -2.91 -23.64 7.13
CA LYS A 221 -2.65 -25.05 6.83
C LYS A 221 -2.96 -25.43 5.38
N LYS A 222 -3.72 -24.59 4.68
CA LYS A 222 -4.20 -24.83 3.30
C LYS A 222 -3.82 -23.65 2.43
N ASN A 223 -3.37 -23.94 1.23
CA ASN A 223 -3.11 -22.96 0.17
C ASN A 223 -4.37 -22.14 -0.14
N TRP A 224 -4.18 -20.90 -0.59
CA TRP A 224 -5.25 -20.02 -1.09
C TRP A 224 -6.29 -19.59 -0.04
N VAL A 225 -5.99 -19.79 1.25
CA VAL A 225 -6.84 -19.32 2.36
C VAL A 225 -6.36 -17.96 2.82
N ALA A 226 -7.30 -17.02 2.94
CA ALA A 226 -7.03 -15.68 3.43
C ALA A 226 -6.45 -15.71 4.86
N HIS A 227 -5.35 -15.02 5.05
CA HIS A 227 -4.66 -14.84 6.32
C HIS A 227 -3.82 -13.57 6.31
N ILE A 228 -3.87 -12.82 7.41
CA ILE A 228 -3.10 -11.60 7.60
C ILE A 228 -2.42 -11.62 8.97
N GLU A 229 -1.28 -10.97 9.07
CA GLU A 229 -0.57 -10.68 10.32
C GLU A 229 -0.33 -9.17 10.40
N ILE A 230 -0.58 -8.59 11.58
CA ILE A 230 -0.41 -7.16 11.84
C ILE A 230 0.49 -7.03 13.07
N ASP A 231 1.68 -6.47 12.87
CA ASP A 231 2.66 -6.24 13.95
C ASP A 231 3.19 -4.80 13.84
N GLY A 232 2.65 -3.93 14.71
CA GLY A 232 2.94 -2.50 14.67
C GLY A 232 2.49 -1.83 13.34
N PRO A 233 3.38 -1.11 12.65
CA PRO A 233 3.06 -0.49 11.37
C PRO A 233 3.08 -1.48 10.19
N LEU A 234 3.68 -2.67 10.33
CA LEU A 234 3.79 -3.65 9.26
C LEU A 234 2.56 -4.58 9.25
N MET A 235 1.86 -4.63 8.11
CA MET A 235 0.67 -5.45 7.88
C MET A 235 0.94 -6.35 6.68
N THR A 236 0.88 -7.67 6.87
CA THR A 236 1.18 -8.64 5.81
C THR A 236 0.01 -9.55 5.54
N GLY A 237 -0.20 -9.94 4.27
CA GLY A 237 -1.22 -10.86 3.83
C GLY A 237 -0.62 -12.02 3.03
N GLN A 238 -1.11 -13.24 3.27
CA GLN A 238 -0.50 -14.44 2.73
C GLN A 238 -0.59 -14.57 1.20
N ASN A 239 -1.75 -14.37 0.59
CA ASN A 239 -2.00 -14.69 -0.82
C ASN A 239 -3.10 -13.77 -1.39
N PRO A 240 -3.52 -13.89 -2.66
CA PRO A 240 -4.54 -13.00 -3.24
C PRO A 240 -5.85 -12.95 -2.45
N ALA A 241 -6.26 -14.06 -1.82
CA ALA A 241 -7.46 -14.12 -0.99
C ALA A 241 -7.36 -13.24 0.27
N SER A 242 -6.15 -12.86 0.69
CA SER A 242 -5.91 -11.96 1.80
C SER A 242 -6.08 -10.48 1.45
N ALA A 243 -6.00 -10.08 0.18
CA ALA A 243 -6.07 -8.67 -0.22
C ALA A 243 -7.34 -7.94 0.27
N PRO A 244 -8.57 -8.52 0.18
CA PRO A 244 -9.78 -7.89 0.70
C PRO A 244 -9.73 -7.65 2.22
N VAL A 245 -9.17 -8.60 2.98
CA VAL A 245 -9.12 -8.50 4.45
C VAL A 245 -8.03 -7.51 4.86
N LEU A 246 -6.89 -7.54 4.19
CA LEU A 246 -5.77 -6.62 4.42
C LEU A 246 -6.16 -5.17 4.12
N ALA A 247 -6.84 -4.90 3.00
CA ALA A 247 -7.29 -3.56 2.64
C ALA A 247 -8.29 -2.98 3.67
N LYS A 248 -9.21 -3.81 4.19
CA LYS A 248 -10.13 -3.41 5.27
C LYS A 248 -9.39 -3.12 6.57
N ALA A 249 -8.38 -3.93 6.90
CA ALA A 249 -7.56 -3.70 8.08
C ALA A 249 -6.77 -2.39 7.96
N LEU A 250 -6.18 -2.12 6.79
CA LEU A 250 -5.47 -0.87 6.52
C LEU A 250 -6.42 0.34 6.64
N ALA A 251 -7.59 0.27 6.00
CA ALA A 251 -8.62 1.30 6.14
C ALA A 251 -8.97 1.56 7.61
N LYS A 252 -9.17 0.50 8.40
CA LYS A 252 -9.44 0.64 9.84
C LYS A 252 -8.27 1.30 10.59
N ARG A 253 -7.02 0.99 10.24
CA ARG A 253 -5.81 1.56 10.86
C ARG A 253 -5.61 3.05 10.55
N LEU A 254 -6.15 3.50 9.42
CA LEU A 254 -6.14 4.89 8.95
C LEU A 254 -7.30 5.73 9.48
N LYS A 255 -8.30 5.15 10.16
CA LYS A 255 -9.31 5.92 10.88
C LYS A 255 -8.72 6.48 12.16
#